data_AF-A0A3B4Z6K8-F1
#
_entry.id   AF-A0A3B4Z6K8-F1
#
_cell.length_a   1.000
_cell.length_b   1.000
_cell.length_c   1.000
_cell.angle_alpha   90.00
_cell.angle_beta   90.00
_cell.angle_gamma   90.00
#
_symmetry.space_group_name_H-M   'P 1'
#
loop_
_entity.id
_entity.type
_entity.pdbx_description
1 polymer ?
#
loop_
_entity_poly.entity_id
_entity_poly.type
_entity_poly.pdbx_seq_one_letter_code
_entity_poly.pdbx_strand_id
1 'polypeptide(L)'
;MMYSSRRKPVLYFKEERRFLSGKCTIYKLFGLCMVLVLVSLLWLQLSCSGDMSSMTHEDLRGPQPPPPPPCPADGQASAADDPSWGPHKLALVVPFRERFEELLVFVPFMHRFLNKKKIRHKILIINQVDHYRFNRASLINVGYLESGNDTDYLAMHDVDLLPLNEALDYGFPEDGPFHVASPELHPLYHYKTYVGGILLLTKKHYRMCNGMSNRFWGWGREDDEFYRRLRKAELQLFRPHGIDTGYKTFLHIHDPAWRKRDQKRVAAQKQVRESAGGKPGEARWLFQDAMSKPR
;
A
#
# COMPACT_ATOMS: atom_id res chain seq x y z
N MET A 1 -35.42 64.72 -8.07
CA MET A 1 -34.82 63.41 -7.72
C MET A 1 -35.62 62.85 -6.55
N MET A 2 -36.45 61.83 -6.81
CA MET A 2 -37.40 61.26 -5.84
C MET A 2 -36.66 60.38 -4.82
N TYR A 3 -36.89 60.60 -3.53
CA TYR A 3 -36.57 59.63 -2.48
C TYR A 3 -37.78 58.70 -2.29
N SER A 4 -37.59 57.42 -2.59
CA SER A 4 -38.62 56.40 -2.49
C SER A 4 -38.54 55.67 -1.15
N SER A 5 -39.71 55.59 -0.52
CA SER A 5 -40.09 54.83 0.66
C SER A 5 -39.74 53.34 0.59
N ARG A 6 -39.42 52.71 1.73
CA ARG A 6 -39.93 51.37 2.09
C ARG A 6 -39.70 51.03 3.58
N ARG A 7 -40.82 50.81 4.27
CA ARG A 7 -40.93 50.29 5.64
C ARG A 7 -40.48 48.83 5.70
N LYS A 8 -39.85 48.41 6.79
CA LYS A 8 -39.60 46.99 7.13
C LYS A 8 -40.86 46.38 7.78
N PRO A 9 -41.36 45.22 7.34
CA PRO A 9 -42.33 44.45 8.11
C PRO A 9 -41.62 43.48 9.07
N VAL A 10 -42.14 43.41 10.29
CA VAL A 10 -41.85 42.42 11.32
C VAL A 10 -42.59 41.13 10.96
N LEU A 11 -41.87 40.04 10.74
CA LEU A 11 -42.47 38.72 10.52
C LEU A 11 -42.73 38.05 11.88
N TYR A 12 -44.01 37.96 12.24
CA TYR A 12 -44.52 37.06 13.26
C TYR A 12 -44.44 35.63 12.73
N PHE A 13 -43.68 34.75 13.40
CA PHE A 13 -43.74 33.32 13.15
C PHE A 13 -44.94 32.74 13.92
N LYS A 14 -45.93 32.30 13.16
CA LYS A 14 -47.15 31.62 13.62
C LYS A 14 -46.81 30.16 13.88
N GLU A 15 -46.97 29.74 15.13
CA GLU A 15 -46.79 28.36 15.60
C GLU A 15 -47.90 27.46 14.99
N GLU A 16 -47.54 26.61 14.03
CA GLU A 16 -48.44 25.56 13.56
C GLU A 16 -48.36 24.34 14.47
N ARG A 17 -49.42 24.16 15.26
CA ARG A 17 -49.71 22.92 15.96
C ARG A 17 -50.97 22.32 15.36
N ARG A 18 -50.82 21.16 14.70
CA ARG A 18 -51.65 19.94 14.83
C ARG A 18 -51.71 19.17 13.50
N PHE A 19 -51.01 18.04 13.44
CA PHE A 19 -51.60 16.79 12.95
C PHE A 19 -50.73 15.64 13.44
N LEU A 20 -51.09 15.08 14.60
CA LEU A 20 -51.02 13.65 14.92
C LEU A 20 -51.72 13.46 16.26
N SER A 21 -52.95 12.97 16.13
CA SER A 21 -53.87 12.61 17.20
C SER A 21 -53.44 11.29 17.84
N GLY A 22 -53.55 11.19 19.16
CA GLY A 22 -53.43 9.93 19.89
C GLY A 22 -52.54 10.04 21.11
N LYS A 23 -53.14 10.04 22.30
CA LYS A 23 -52.49 10.14 23.62
C LYS A 23 -51.52 8.95 23.84
N CYS A 24 -50.29 9.06 23.33
CA CYS A 24 -49.17 8.22 23.72
C CYS A 24 -48.45 8.93 24.87
N THR A 25 -48.91 8.67 26.09
CA THR A 25 -48.24 9.17 27.30
C THR A 25 -46.84 8.59 27.37
N ILE A 26 -45.85 9.39 27.81
CA ILE A 26 -44.45 8.98 28.00
C ILE A 26 -44.35 7.62 28.73
N TYR A 27 -45.26 7.35 29.65
CA TYR A 27 -45.40 6.06 30.34
C TYR A 27 -45.64 4.85 29.43
N LYS A 28 -46.38 5.00 28.33
CA LYS A 28 -46.58 3.93 27.33
C LYS A 28 -45.31 3.69 26.51
N LEU A 29 -44.58 4.75 26.16
CA LEU A 29 -43.30 4.64 25.45
C LEU A 29 -42.23 4.02 26.36
N PHE A 30 -42.20 4.42 27.63
CA PHE A 30 -41.33 3.84 28.66
C PHE A 30 -41.66 2.37 28.91
N GLY A 31 -42.95 2.03 29.01
CA GLY A 31 -43.40 0.64 29.14
C GLY A 31 -42.99 -0.22 27.95
N LEU A 32 -43.16 0.28 26.71
CA LEU A 32 -42.71 -0.41 25.51
C LEU A 32 -41.18 -0.63 25.53
N CYS A 33 -40.42 0.39 25.91
CA CYS A 33 -38.96 0.32 25.96
C CYS A 33 -38.48 -0.69 27.02
N MET A 34 -39.10 -0.71 28.21
CA MET A 34 -38.82 -1.70 29.25
C MET A 34 -39.15 -3.12 28.81
N VAL A 35 -40.28 -3.32 28.13
CA VAL A 35 -40.65 -4.64 27.58
C VAL A 35 -39.63 -5.10 26.54
N LEU A 36 -39.18 -4.21 25.64
CA LEU A 36 -38.16 -4.54 24.66
C LEU A 36 -36.83 -4.93 25.32
N VAL A 37 -36.40 -4.19 26.35
CA VAL A 37 -35.18 -4.53 27.12
C VAL A 37 -35.34 -5.88 27.82
N LEU A 38 -36.49 -6.15 28.45
CA LEU A 38 -36.74 -7.43 29.13
C LEU A 38 -36.79 -8.60 28.14
N VAL A 39 -37.38 -8.42 26.96
CA VAL A 39 -37.39 -9.44 25.90
C VAL A 39 -35.97 -9.68 25.36
N SER A 40 -35.16 -8.63 25.18
CA SER A 40 -33.77 -8.78 24.77
C SER A 40 -32.92 -9.49 25.83
N LEU A 41 -33.12 -9.18 27.12
CA LEU A 41 -32.43 -9.85 28.21
C LEU A 41 -32.87 -11.31 28.37
N LEU A 42 -34.17 -11.59 28.21
CA LEU A 42 -34.70 -12.95 28.22
C LEU A 42 -34.19 -13.76 27.02
N TRP A 43 -34.12 -13.14 25.83
CA TRP A 43 -33.51 -13.75 24.65
C TRP A 43 -32.03 -14.06 24.88
N LEU A 44 -31.29 -13.15 25.52
CA LEU A 44 -29.88 -13.35 25.86
C LEU A 44 -29.73 -14.48 26.90
N GLN A 45 -30.57 -14.53 27.93
CA GLN A 45 -30.58 -15.60 28.92
C GLN A 45 -30.92 -16.97 28.31
N LEU A 46 -31.90 -17.02 27.41
CA LEU A 46 -32.28 -18.25 26.70
C LEU A 46 -31.21 -18.66 25.67
N SER A 47 -30.53 -17.70 25.06
CA SER A 47 -29.40 -17.95 24.15
C SER A 47 -28.14 -18.39 24.89
N CYS A 48 -27.96 -17.99 26.16
CA CYS A 48 -26.81 -18.32 26.98
C CYS A 48 -27.04 -19.48 27.96
N SER A 49 -28.26 -20.04 28.05
CA SER A 49 -28.58 -21.20 28.91
C SER A 49 -28.59 -22.54 28.18
N GLY A 50 -28.17 -22.58 26.91
CA GLY A 50 -27.82 -23.83 26.22
C GLY A 50 -26.40 -24.25 26.58
N ASP A 51 -26.29 -25.31 27.38
CA ASP A 51 -25.10 -26.06 27.80
C ASP A 51 -24.16 -25.40 28.81
N MET A 52 -24.50 -25.59 30.09
CA MET A 52 -23.51 -25.65 31.17
C MET A 52 -23.76 -26.91 32.02
N SER A 53 -23.41 -28.06 31.45
CA SER A 53 -23.32 -29.33 32.18
C SER A 53 -21.92 -29.92 32.01
N SER A 54 -21.18 -29.98 33.12
CA SER A 54 -20.06 -30.87 33.41
C SER A 54 -18.85 -30.85 32.45
N MET A 55 -17.86 -30.02 32.78
CA MET A 55 -16.47 -30.23 32.35
C MET A 55 -15.83 -31.34 33.20
N THR A 56 -15.67 -32.54 32.62
CA THR A 56 -14.68 -33.53 33.04
C THR A 56 -13.62 -33.69 31.95
N HIS A 57 -12.38 -33.70 32.39
CA HIS A 57 -11.18 -33.56 31.60
C HIS A 57 -10.83 -34.88 30.87
N GLU A 58 -11.55 -35.26 29.79
CA GLU A 58 -11.15 -36.36 28.87
C GLU A 58 -11.91 -36.43 27.50
N ASP A 59 -12.65 -35.40 27.04
CA ASP A 59 -13.51 -35.54 25.82
C ASP A 59 -13.33 -34.46 24.71
N LEU A 60 -12.12 -33.93 24.53
CA LEU A 60 -11.81 -32.93 23.49
C LEU A 60 -11.51 -33.54 22.09
N ARG A 61 -12.38 -34.44 21.61
CA ARG A 61 -12.41 -34.89 20.19
C ARG A 61 -13.84 -35.00 19.67
N GLY A 62 -14.51 -33.85 19.53
CA GLY A 62 -15.69 -33.68 18.66
C GLY A 62 -15.29 -33.17 17.27
N PRO A 63 -16.10 -33.39 16.22
CA PRO A 63 -15.66 -33.32 14.83
C PRO A 63 -15.23 -31.90 14.45
N GLN A 64 -13.99 -31.77 13.97
CA GLN A 64 -13.53 -30.51 13.40
C GLN A 64 -14.44 -30.13 12.22
N PRO A 65 -14.80 -28.85 12.05
CA PRO A 65 -15.29 -28.38 10.75
C PRO A 65 -14.25 -28.81 9.71
N PRO A 66 -14.67 -29.29 8.52
CA PRO A 66 -13.70 -29.70 7.51
C PRO A 66 -12.72 -28.56 7.32
N PRO A 67 -11.40 -28.84 7.23
CA PRO A 67 -10.44 -27.81 6.89
C PRO A 67 -10.99 -27.07 5.67
N PRO A 68 -10.83 -25.73 5.58
CA PRO A 68 -11.14 -25.04 4.33
C PRO A 68 -10.49 -25.86 3.22
N PRO A 69 -11.21 -26.13 2.11
CA PRO A 69 -10.67 -26.97 1.06
C PRO A 69 -9.25 -26.45 0.79
N PRO A 70 -8.23 -27.33 0.77
CA PRO A 70 -6.91 -26.89 0.36
C PRO A 70 -7.13 -26.07 -0.90
N CYS A 71 -6.61 -24.83 -0.92
CA CYS A 71 -6.61 -24.01 -2.13
C CYS A 71 -6.33 -24.98 -3.27
N PRO A 72 -7.22 -25.08 -4.28
CA PRO A 72 -7.12 -26.13 -5.27
C PRO A 72 -5.65 -26.27 -5.64
N ALA A 73 -5.07 -27.42 -5.34
CA ALA A 73 -3.77 -27.80 -5.87
C ALA A 73 -3.91 -28.12 -7.37
N ASP A 74 -4.93 -27.54 -8.03
CA ASP A 74 -4.94 -27.27 -9.43
C ASP A 74 -3.85 -26.25 -9.69
N GLY A 75 -2.64 -26.76 -9.92
CA GLY A 75 -2.21 -26.98 -11.29
C GLY A 75 -2.41 -25.86 -12.32
N GLN A 76 -2.79 -24.65 -11.95
CA GLN A 76 -2.44 -23.47 -12.73
C GLN A 76 -1.12 -22.96 -12.16
N ALA A 77 -0.09 -23.75 -12.48
CA ALA A 77 1.20 -23.19 -12.81
C ALA A 77 0.96 -21.83 -13.48
N SER A 78 1.67 -20.80 -13.01
CA SER A 78 1.78 -19.51 -13.70
C SER A 78 1.59 -19.74 -15.18
N ALA A 79 0.57 -19.14 -15.82
CA ALA A 79 0.31 -19.32 -17.26
C ALA A 79 1.66 -19.44 -17.95
N ALA A 80 1.99 -20.67 -18.40
CA ALA A 80 3.38 -21.05 -18.61
C ALA A 80 4.04 -19.99 -19.48
N ASP A 81 5.19 -19.47 -19.04
CA ASP A 81 5.85 -18.33 -19.70
C ASP A 81 5.87 -18.59 -21.21
N ASP A 82 5.19 -17.74 -21.99
CA ASP A 82 5.08 -17.95 -23.43
C ASP A 82 6.51 -17.97 -24.01
N PRO A 83 6.94 -19.09 -24.62
CA PRO A 83 8.31 -19.23 -25.10
C PRO A 83 8.64 -18.23 -26.20
N SER A 84 7.64 -17.65 -26.87
CA SER A 84 7.82 -16.61 -27.89
C SER A 84 8.12 -15.21 -27.32
N TRP A 85 7.96 -14.99 -26.02
CA TRP A 85 8.26 -13.72 -25.36
C TRP A 85 9.76 -13.62 -25.05
N GLY A 86 10.23 -12.39 -24.77
CA GLY A 86 11.63 -12.14 -24.43
C GLY A 86 12.14 -13.03 -23.29
N PRO A 87 13.47 -13.28 -23.23
CA PRO A 87 14.02 -14.26 -22.29
C PRO A 87 13.91 -13.82 -20.83
N HIS A 88 13.85 -12.51 -20.59
CA HIS A 88 13.92 -11.93 -19.26
C HIS A 88 12.60 -11.96 -18.50
N LYS A 89 12.65 -12.41 -17.25
CA LYS A 89 11.51 -12.47 -16.33
C LYS A 89 11.61 -11.42 -15.23
N LEU A 90 10.55 -10.63 -15.11
CA LEU A 90 10.38 -9.54 -14.14
C LEU A 90 9.87 -10.06 -12.79
N ALA A 91 10.55 -9.71 -11.70
CA ALA A 91 9.98 -9.71 -10.35
C ALA A 91 9.33 -8.35 -10.06
N LEU A 92 8.00 -8.26 -10.14
CA LEU A 92 7.25 -7.07 -9.75
C LEU A 92 7.06 -7.08 -8.22
N VAL A 93 7.92 -6.38 -7.49
CA VAL A 93 7.97 -6.38 -6.02
C VAL A 93 7.16 -5.22 -5.48
N VAL A 94 6.09 -5.55 -4.73
CA VAL A 94 5.11 -4.61 -4.22
C VAL A 94 5.19 -4.55 -2.69
N PRO A 95 5.74 -3.48 -2.10
CA PRO A 95 5.77 -3.31 -0.66
C PRO A 95 4.34 -3.00 -0.16
N PHE A 96 3.83 -3.79 0.78
CA PHE A 96 2.40 -3.81 1.08
C PHE A 96 2.09 -3.82 2.58
N ARG A 97 1.05 -3.07 2.96
CA ARG A 97 0.33 -3.17 4.24
C ARG A 97 -0.98 -2.39 4.13
N GLU A 98 -2.12 -3.02 4.44
CA GLU A 98 -3.43 -2.34 4.57
C GLU A 98 -3.76 -1.41 3.39
N ARG A 99 -3.60 -1.92 2.16
CA ARG A 99 -3.95 -1.25 0.88
C ARG A 99 -4.79 -2.18 -0.02
N PHE A 100 -5.75 -2.87 0.60
CA PHE A 100 -6.49 -3.95 -0.04
C PHE A 100 -7.27 -3.48 -1.27
N GLU A 101 -7.90 -2.31 -1.19
CA GLU A 101 -8.66 -1.72 -2.29
C GLU A 101 -7.75 -1.39 -3.49
N GLU A 102 -6.57 -0.81 -3.24
CA GLU A 102 -5.59 -0.57 -4.30
C GLU A 102 -5.08 -1.89 -4.88
N LEU A 103 -4.83 -2.90 -4.04
CA LEU A 103 -4.35 -4.21 -4.48
C LEU A 103 -5.33 -4.92 -5.43
N LEU A 104 -6.64 -4.84 -5.13
CA LEU A 104 -7.71 -5.41 -5.96
C LEU A 104 -7.71 -4.82 -7.38
N VAL A 105 -7.35 -3.54 -7.52
CA VAL A 105 -7.22 -2.89 -8.83
C VAL A 105 -5.85 -3.21 -9.45
N PHE A 106 -4.80 -3.15 -8.63
CA PHE A 106 -3.40 -3.24 -9.04
C PHE A 106 -3.07 -4.55 -9.74
N VAL A 107 -3.35 -5.70 -9.11
CA VAL A 107 -2.94 -7.01 -9.61
C VAL A 107 -3.49 -7.31 -11.01
N PRO A 108 -4.81 -7.24 -11.26
CA PRO A 108 -5.33 -7.50 -12.60
C PRO A 108 -4.90 -6.42 -13.61
N PHE A 109 -4.77 -5.16 -13.18
CA PHE A 109 -4.28 -4.09 -14.04
C PHE A 109 -2.86 -4.37 -14.53
N MET A 110 -1.93 -4.61 -13.61
CA MET A 110 -0.52 -4.83 -13.93
C MET A 110 -0.30 -6.12 -14.70
N HIS A 111 -1.02 -7.19 -14.36
CA HIS A 111 -0.94 -8.44 -15.12
C HIS A 111 -1.33 -8.22 -16.58
N ARG A 112 -2.45 -7.51 -16.84
CA ARG A 112 -2.88 -7.17 -18.21
C ARG A 112 -1.89 -6.23 -18.91
N PHE A 113 -1.41 -5.20 -18.22
CA PHE A 113 -0.45 -4.23 -18.76
C PHE A 113 0.85 -4.91 -19.21
N LEU A 114 1.42 -5.78 -18.36
CA LEU A 114 2.66 -6.50 -18.65
C LEU A 114 2.48 -7.58 -19.72
N ASN A 115 1.34 -8.30 -19.73
CA ASN A 115 1.03 -9.28 -20.78
C ASN A 115 0.89 -8.61 -22.16
N LYS A 116 0.24 -7.44 -22.23
CA LYS A 116 0.14 -6.68 -23.50
C LYS A 116 1.51 -6.29 -24.04
N LYS A 117 2.48 -6.06 -23.15
CA LYS A 117 3.89 -5.77 -23.47
C LYS A 117 4.74 -7.03 -23.65
N LYS A 118 4.15 -8.23 -23.56
CA LYS A 118 4.84 -9.53 -23.66
C LYS A 118 6.01 -9.68 -22.67
N ILE A 119 5.82 -9.18 -21.46
CA ILE A 119 6.81 -9.28 -20.38
C ILE A 119 6.46 -10.47 -19.49
N ARG A 120 7.35 -11.46 -19.42
CA ARG A 120 7.27 -12.55 -18.43
C ARG A 120 7.42 -11.96 -17.04
N HIS A 121 6.51 -12.28 -16.12
CA HIS A 121 6.53 -11.63 -14.81
C HIS A 121 5.96 -12.48 -13.68
N LYS A 122 6.45 -12.20 -12.47
CA LYS A 122 5.94 -12.70 -11.19
C LYS A 122 5.58 -11.48 -10.33
N ILE A 123 4.36 -11.43 -9.81
CA ILE A 123 3.92 -10.36 -8.89
C ILE A 123 4.12 -10.84 -7.46
N LEU A 124 4.99 -10.14 -6.70
CA LEU A 124 5.27 -10.46 -5.30
C LEU A 124 4.72 -9.37 -4.40
N ILE A 125 3.67 -9.69 -3.65
CA ILE A 125 3.09 -8.80 -2.64
C ILE A 125 3.81 -9.04 -1.31
N ILE A 126 4.68 -8.13 -0.92
CA ILE A 126 5.49 -8.25 0.31
C ILE A 126 4.73 -7.56 1.45
N ASN A 127 3.90 -8.36 2.13
CA ASN A 127 3.03 -7.89 3.21
C ASN A 127 3.79 -7.76 4.54
N GLN A 128 3.92 -6.53 5.06
CA GLN A 128 4.56 -6.29 6.35
C GLN A 128 3.60 -6.54 7.51
N VAL A 129 3.69 -7.72 8.13
CA VAL A 129 2.77 -8.18 9.19
C VAL A 129 3.21 -7.80 10.62
N ASP A 130 4.46 -7.36 10.80
CA ASP A 130 4.92 -6.86 12.10
C ASP A 130 4.23 -5.53 12.51
N HIS A 131 4.41 -5.12 13.76
CA HIS A 131 3.81 -3.90 14.30
C HIS A 131 4.71 -2.65 14.23
N TYR A 132 5.85 -2.73 13.54
CA TYR A 132 6.72 -1.57 13.35
C TYR A 132 6.11 -0.59 12.32
N ARG A 133 6.69 0.61 12.20
CA ARG A 133 6.30 1.54 11.13
C ARG A 133 6.54 0.88 9.77
N PHE A 134 5.79 1.30 8.76
CA PHE A 134 5.97 0.75 7.41
C PHE A 134 7.38 1.03 6.89
N ASN A 135 8.06 0.00 6.35
CA ASN A 135 9.44 0.09 5.90
C ASN A 135 9.55 -0.40 4.45
N ARG A 136 9.20 0.49 3.52
CA ARG A 136 9.18 0.24 2.08
C ARG A 136 10.48 -0.40 1.58
N ALA A 137 11.63 0.20 1.90
CA ALA A 137 12.94 -0.28 1.45
C ALA A 137 13.28 -1.70 1.92
N SER A 138 12.97 -2.02 3.19
CA SER A 138 13.22 -3.37 3.70
C SER A 138 12.33 -4.41 3.02
N LEU A 139 11.09 -4.06 2.71
CA LEU A 139 10.17 -4.95 1.98
C LEU A 139 10.64 -5.19 0.55
N ILE A 140 11.22 -4.20 -0.12
CA ILE A 140 11.86 -4.40 -1.42
C ILE A 140 13.05 -5.36 -1.29
N ASN A 141 13.89 -5.21 -0.27
CA ASN A 141 15.01 -6.14 -0.03
C ASN A 141 14.51 -7.58 0.17
N VAL A 142 13.45 -7.77 0.95
CA VAL A 142 12.81 -9.09 1.13
C VAL A 142 12.29 -9.61 -0.21
N GLY A 143 11.56 -8.81 -0.97
CA GLY A 143 11.07 -9.24 -2.28
C GLY A 143 12.16 -9.56 -3.29
N TYR A 144 13.32 -8.90 -3.23
CA TYR A 144 14.51 -9.27 -4.01
C TYR A 144 15.00 -10.67 -3.63
N LEU A 145 15.14 -10.97 -2.34
CA LEU A 145 15.59 -12.28 -1.85
C LEU A 145 14.58 -13.39 -2.21
N GLU A 146 13.29 -13.14 -2.03
CA GLU A 146 12.21 -14.10 -2.26
C GLU A 146 11.82 -14.24 -3.75
N SER A 147 12.34 -13.38 -4.63
CA SER A 147 11.98 -13.41 -6.07
C SER A 147 12.37 -14.70 -6.80
N GLY A 148 13.25 -15.51 -6.20
CA GLY A 148 13.73 -16.79 -6.72
C GLY A 148 14.75 -16.62 -7.85
N ASN A 149 15.49 -17.68 -8.20
CA ASN A 149 16.53 -17.61 -9.24
C ASN A 149 15.97 -17.57 -10.68
N ASP A 150 14.66 -17.74 -10.85
CA ASP A 150 13.96 -17.71 -12.15
C ASP A 150 13.64 -16.30 -12.67
N THR A 151 14.02 -15.25 -11.93
CA THR A 151 13.80 -13.85 -12.30
C THR A 151 15.13 -13.13 -12.54
N ASP A 152 15.18 -12.25 -13.54
CA ASP A 152 16.42 -11.59 -14.01
C ASP A 152 16.55 -10.14 -13.50
N TYR A 153 15.41 -9.49 -13.29
CA TYR A 153 15.32 -8.09 -12.92
C TYR A 153 14.09 -7.84 -12.05
N LEU A 154 14.11 -6.74 -11.30
CA LEU A 154 13.04 -6.34 -10.42
C LEU A 154 12.45 -4.99 -10.84
N ALA A 155 11.16 -4.83 -10.58
CA ALA A 155 10.50 -3.53 -10.50
C ALA A 155 10.07 -3.31 -9.06
N MET A 156 10.64 -2.32 -8.40
CA MET A 156 10.14 -1.80 -7.12
C MET A 156 8.91 -0.98 -7.44
N HIS A 157 7.73 -1.39 -6.99
CA HIS A 157 6.49 -0.79 -7.49
C HIS A 157 5.49 -0.50 -6.38
N ASP A 158 5.13 0.76 -6.22
CA ASP A 158 4.08 1.16 -5.29
C ASP A 158 2.71 0.64 -5.76
N VAL A 159 1.91 0.10 -4.83
CA VAL A 159 0.61 -0.55 -5.15
C VAL A 159 -0.44 0.44 -5.66
N ASP A 160 -0.26 1.74 -5.42
CA ASP A 160 -1.23 2.80 -5.72
C ASP A 160 -0.92 3.57 -7.00
N LEU A 161 0.14 3.22 -7.76
CA LEU A 161 0.61 4.00 -8.90
C LEU A 161 0.50 3.23 -10.22
N LEU A 162 -0.61 3.34 -10.94
CA LEU A 162 -0.85 2.55 -12.15
C LEU A 162 -0.35 3.25 -13.43
N PRO A 163 0.46 2.59 -14.28
CA PRO A 163 0.91 3.15 -15.56
C PRO A 163 -0.22 3.18 -16.58
N LEU A 164 -0.66 4.37 -17.00
CA LEU A 164 -1.71 4.53 -18.01
C LEU A 164 -1.15 4.61 -19.44
N ASN A 165 0.11 5.01 -19.60
CA ASN A 165 0.75 5.13 -20.91
C ASN A 165 1.54 3.85 -21.25
N GLU A 166 1.16 3.18 -22.34
CA GLU A 166 1.79 1.93 -22.79
C GLU A 166 3.22 2.11 -23.32
N ALA A 167 3.61 3.34 -23.66
CA ALA A 167 4.97 3.69 -24.08
C ALA A 167 5.99 3.65 -22.93
N LEU A 168 5.54 3.54 -21.66
CA LEU A 168 6.44 3.34 -20.54
C LEU A 168 7.17 2.01 -20.68
N ASP A 169 8.50 2.06 -20.64
CA ASP A 169 9.33 0.87 -20.74
C ASP A 169 9.37 0.13 -19.40
N TYR A 170 9.03 -1.16 -19.45
CA TYR A 170 9.11 -2.12 -18.35
C TYR A 170 10.03 -3.29 -18.70
N GLY A 171 10.72 -3.22 -19.85
CA GLY A 171 11.63 -4.25 -20.31
C GLY A 171 12.88 -4.37 -19.43
N PHE A 172 13.75 -5.29 -19.83
CA PHE A 172 14.98 -5.57 -19.10
C PHE A 172 15.94 -4.37 -19.14
N PRO A 173 16.29 -3.76 -18.00
CA PRO A 173 17.05 -2.51 -17.95
C PRO A 173 18.57 -2.78 -18.03
N GLU A 174 19.03 -3.23 -19.20
CA GLU A 174 20.41 -3.69 -19.43
C GLU A 174 21.46 -2.61 -19.15
N ASP A 175 21.24 -1.39 -19.65
CA ASP A 175 22.21 -0.29 -19.57
C ASP A 175 22.33 0.32 -18.15
N GLY A 176 21.30 0.17 -17.32
CA GLY A 176 21.28 0.75 -15.98
C GLY A 176 19.89 0.85 -15.37
N PRO A 177 19.77 1.22 -14.08
CA PRO A 177 18.49 1.42 -13.42
C PRO A 177 17.54 2.33 -14.22
N PHE A 178 16.31 1.88 -14.43
CA PHE A 178 15.30 2.61 -15.21
C PHE A 178 14.17 3.10 -14.31
N HIS A 179 14.07 4.42 -14.14
CA HIS A 179 13.07 5.06 -13.28
C HIS A 179 11.83 5.45 -14.08
N VAL A 180 10.86 4.53 -14.09
CA VAL A 180 9.57 4.66 -14.80
C VAL A 180 8.78 5.86 -14.29
N ALA A 181 8.68 6.01 -12.97
CA ALA A 181 7.92 7.09 -12.33
C ALA A 181 8.68 8.43 -12.31
N SER A 182 9.24 8.83 -13.45
CA SER A 182 10.05 10.05 -13.63
C SER A 182 9.46 11.29 -12.94
N PRO A 183 10.27 12.18 -12.35
CA PRO A 183 9.77 13.43 -11.78
C PRO A 183 9.01 14.33 -12.77
N GLU A 184 9.26 14.17 -14.07
CA GLU A 184 8.53 14.87 -15.14
C GLU A 184 7.10 14.33 -15.35
N LEU A 185 6.83 13.11 -14.89
CA LEU A 185 5.59 12.38 -15.13
C LEU A 185 4.82 12.10 -13.82
N HIS A 186 5.51 12.05 -12.68
CA HIS A 186 4.91 11.75 -11.39
C HIS A 186 3.97 12.88 -10.94
N PRO A 187 2.77 12.62 -10.43
CA PRO A 187 1.79 13.65 -10.07
C PRO A 187 2.13 14.52 -8.84
N LEU A 188 3.26 14.28 -8.16
CA LEU A 188 3.53 14.87 -6.83
C LEU A 188 4.99 15.26 -6.60
N TYR A 189 5.95 14.49 -7.12
CA TYR A 189 7.37 14.68 -6.84
C TYR A 189 8.14 15.01 -8.11
N HIS A 190 8.72 16.21 -8.17
CA HIS A 190 9.32 16.77 -9.39
C HIS A 190 10.82 17.08 -9.26
N TYR A 191 11.46 16.68 -8.16
CA TYR A 191 12.87 17.00 -7.92
C TYR A 191 13.80 16.01 -8.64
N LYS A 192 14.96 16.49 -9.11
CA LYS A 192 15.83 15.75 -10.04
C LYS A 192 16.33 14.40 -9.52
N THR A 193 16.56 14.27 -8.22
CA THR A 193 17.09 13.05 -7.58
C THR A 193 16.01 12.06 -7.17
N TYR A 194 14.74 12.34 -7.46
CA TYR A 194 13.63 11.45 -7.15
C TYR A 194 13.75 10.11 -7.89
N VAL A 195 13.65 9.01 -7.14
CA VAL A 195 13.65 7.62 -7.65
C VAL A 195 12.61 6.73 -6.94
N GLY A 196 11.57 7.35 -6.36
CA GLY A 196 10.47 6.63 -5.70
C GLY A 196 9.41 6.14 -6.69
N GLY A 197 8.28 5.62 -6.19
CA GLY A 197 7.21 5.13 -7.06
C GLY A 197 7.60 3.82 -7.74
N ILE A 198 8.15 3.91 -8.96
CA ILE A 198 8.43 2.78 -9.83
C ILE A 198 9.86 2.85 -10.38
N LEU A 199 10.71 1.90 -9.98
CA LEU A 199 12.12 1.82 -10.37
C LEU A 199 12.50 0.37 -10.73
N LEU A 200 13.09 0.20 -11.90
CA LEU A 200 13.53 -1.08 -12.43
C LEU A 200 15.05 -1.24 -12.34
N LEU A 201 15.52 -2.42 -11.96
CA LEU A 201 16.94 -2.77 -11.94
C LEU A 201 17.12 -4.24 -12.29
N THR A 202 18.21 -4.57 -13.00
CA THR A 202 18.69 -5.95 -13.04
C THR A 202 19.07 -6.42 -11.64
N LYS A 203 18.98 -7.73 -11.38
CA LYS A 203 19.45 -8.28 -10.09
C LYS A 203 20.92 -8.02 -9.83
N LYS A 204 21.72 -7.92 -10.90
CA LYS A 204 23.14 -7.53 -10.85
C LYS A 204 23.29 -6.10 -10.32
N HIS A 205 22.58 -5.13 -10.92
CA HIS A 205 22.63 -3.72 -10.49
C HIS A 205 22.15 -3.54 -9.05
N TYR A 206 21.08 -4.25 -8.65
CA TYR A 206 20.60 -4.23 -7.28
C TYR A 206 21.63 -4.75 -6.27
N ARG A 207 22.32 -5.85 -6.62
CA ARG A 207 23.40 -6.42 -5.81
C ARG A 207 24.61 -5.47 -5.71
N MET A 208 24.99 -4.80 -6.80
CA MET A 208 26.06 -3.79 -6.80
C MET A 208 25.78 -2.65 -5.80
N CYS A 209 24.51 -2.33 -5.57
CA CYS A 209 24.09 -1.32 -4.58
C CYS A 209 24.03 -1.85 -3.14
N ASN A 210 24.25 -3.15 -2.92
CA ASN A 210 23.94 -3.83 -1.66
C ASN A 210 22.48 -3.58 -1.21
N GLY A 211 21.55 -3.63 -2.16
CA GLY A 211 20.13 -3.35 -1.94
C GLY A 211 19.82 -1.97 -1.37
N MET A 212 18.61 -1.81 -0.85
CA MET A 212 18.17 -0.59 -0.18
C MET A 212 18.54 -0.60 1.31
N SER A 213 18.53 0.55 1.97
CA SER A 213 18.76 0.63 3.42
C SER A 213 17.55 0.14 4.23
N ASN A 214 17.81 -0.69 5.25
CA ASN A 214 16.78 -1.15 6.19
C ASN A 214 16.42 -0.13 7.29
N ARG A 215 17.05 1.06 7.29
CA ARG A 215 16.97 2.03 8.39
C ARG A 215 15.80 3.01 8.30
N PHE A 216 15.02 2.96 7.22
CA PHE A 216 13.98 3.94 6.93
C PHE A 216 12.59 3.44 7.33
N TRP A 217 12.23 3.75 8.58
CA TRP A 217 10.94 3.43 9.18
C TRP A 217 9.96 4.61 9.07
N GLY A 218 8.82 4.42 8.42
CA GLY A 218 7.85 5.47 8.08
C GLY A 218 8.14 6.13 6.72
N TRP A 219 7.34 7.13 6.35
CA TRP A 219 7.37 7.69 5.00
C TRP A 219 8.61 8.57 4.73
N GLY A 220 9.36 8.22 3.67
CA GLY A 220 10.32 9.07 2.95
C GLY A 220 11.81 8.78 3.18
N ARG A 221 12.63 9.34 2.28
CA ARG A 221 14.11 9.39 2.29
C ARG A 221 14.82 8.07 1.97
N GLU A 222 14.12 6.95 1.89
CA GLU A 222 14.71 5.68 1.51
C GLU A 222 15.06 5.64 0.02
N ASP A 223 14.25 6.30 -0.81
CA ASP A 223 14.47 6.53 -2.23
C ASP A 223 15.66 7.47 -2.47
N ASP A 224 15.73 8.59 -1.74
CA ASP A 224 16.86 9.52 -1.80
C ASP A 224 18.19 8.85 -1.43
N GLU A 225 18.17 7.93 -0.46
CA GLU A 225 19.35 7.16 -0.08
C GLU A 225 19.72 6.12 -1.11
N PHE A 226 18.73 5.44 -1.68
CA PHE A 226 18.98 4.50 -2.75
C PHE A 226 19.54 5.18 -4.00
N TYR A 227 19.07 6.38 -4.35
CA TYR A 227 19.68 7.20 -5.42
C TYR A 227 21.19 7.40 -5.19
N ARG A 228 21.62 7.70 -3.96
CA ARG A 228 23.04 7.84 -3.65
C ARG A 228 23.81 6.54 -3.79
N ARG A 229 23.19 5.39 -3.49
CA ARG A 229 23.80 4.07 -3.74
C ARG A 229 23.97 3.81 -5.23
N LEU A 230 22.97 4.12 -6.06
CA LEU A 230 23.08 4.02 -7.52
C LEU A 230 24.28 4.83 -8.03
N ARG A 231 24.41 6.08 -7.57
CA ARG A 231 25.53 6.97 -7.93
C ARG A 231 26.88 6.44 -7.44
N LYS A 232 26.94 5.92 -6.22
CA LYS A 232 28.17 5.34 -5.64
C LYS A 232 28.59 4.05 -6.35
N ALA A 233 27.63 3.29 -6.87
CA ALA A 233 27.87 2.10 -7.69
C ALA A 233 28.14 2.44 -9.17
N GLU A 234 28.26 3.73 -9.51
CA GLU A 234 28.53 4.24 -10.86
C GLU A 234 27.49 3.80 -11.90
N LEU A 235 26.25 3.55 -11.45
CA LEU A 235 25.15 3.17 -12.33
C LEU A 235 24.50 4.41 -12.94
N GLN A 236 24.38 4.42 -14.27
CA GLN A 236 23.63 5.44 -14.99
C GLN A 236 22.13 5.23 -14.79
N LEU A 237 21.44 6.29 -14.35
CA LEU A 237 19.98 6.28 -14.18
C LEU A 237 19.32 6.72 -15.49
N PHE A 238 18.39 5.92 -15.98
CA PHE A 238 17.58 6.19 -17.16
C PHE A 238 16.13 6.51 -16.78
N ARG A 239 15.43 7.24 -17.65
CA ARG A 239 14.02 7.64 -17.48
C ARG A 239 13.31 7.60 -18.84
N PRO A 240 11.97 7.51 -18.87
CA PRO A 240 11.22 7.64 -20.10
C PRO A 240 11.49 8.96 -20.81
N HIS A 241 11.60 8.92 -22.13
CA HIS A 241 11.73 10.07 -23.01
C HIS A 241 10.57 10.09 -24.01
N GLY A 242 10.14 11.28 -24.44
CA GLY A 242 9.07 11.41 -25.43
C GLY A 242 7.66 11.04 -24.93
N ILE A 243 7.44 11.00 -23.61
CA ILE A 243 6.11 10.78 -23.03
C ILE A 243 5.36 12.12 -22.94
N ASP A 244 4.23 12.22 -23.62
CA ASP A 244 3.43 13.45 -23.77
C ASP A 244 2.21 13.51 -22.82
N THR A 245 1.94 12.44 -22.07
CA THR A 245 0.80 12.36 -21.14
C THR A 245 0.97 13.17 -19.85
N GLY A 246 2.15 13.75 -19.60
CA GLY A 246 2.44 14.59 -18.44
C GLY A 246 2.04 13.94 -17.11
N TYR A 247 1.35 14.68 -16.24
CA TYR A 247 0.88 14.17 -14.94
C TYR A 247 -0.31 13.19 -15.02
N LYS A 248 -0.84 12.93 -16.22
CA LYS A 248 -1.84 11.89 -16.48
C LYS A 248 -1.20 10.56 -16.90
N THR A 249 0.13 10.48 -16.90
CA THR A 249 0.86 9.24 -17.21
C THR A 249 0.56 8.12 -16.22
N PHE A 250 0.28 8.48 -14.96
CA PHE A 250 -0.07 7.54 -13.91
C PHE A 250 -1.42 7.87 -13.30
N LEU A 251 -2.19 6.84 -12.96
CA LEU A 251 -3.30 6.97 -12.02
C LEU A 251 -2.74 6.72 -10.61
N HIS A 252 -2.76 7.76 -9.76
CA HIS A 252 -2.35 7.63 -8.36
C HIS A 252 -3.57 7.46 -7.45
N ILE A 253 -3.86 6.21 -7.05
CA ILE A 253 -5.02 5.84 -6.21
C ILE A 253 -4.67 6.10 -4.75
N HIS A 254 -4.57 7.38 -4.38
CA HIS A 254 -4.12 7.78 -3.06
C HIS A 254 -4.90 8.98 -2.55
N ASP A 255 -6.02 8.72 -1.87
CA ASP A 255 -6.71 9.76 -1.12
C ASP A 255 -5.86 10.13 0.13
N PRO A 256 -5.31 11.35 0.23
CA PRO A 256 -4.44 11.74 1.34
C PRO A 256 -5.18 11.83 2.69
N ALA A 257 -6.51 11.96 2.70
CA ALA A 257 -7.31 11.97 3.92
C ALA A 257 -7.46 10.55 4.49
N TRP A 258 -7.64 9.55 3.62
CA TRP A 258 -7.77 8.14 4.00
C TRP A 258 -6.41 7.45 4.16
N ARG A 259 -5.51 7.65 3.20
CA ARG A 259 -4.16 7.06 3.16
C ARG A 259 -3.12 8.02 3.71
N LYS A 260 -3.28 8.41 4.98
CA LYS A 260 -2.35 9.33 5.65
C LYS A 260 -0.92 8.80 5.61
N ARG A 261 0.00 9.63 5.10
CA ARG A 261 1.43 9.34 5.12
C ARG A 261 1.97 9.48 6.53
N ASP A 262 2.68 8.46 7.00
CA ASP A 262 3.34 8.50 8.30
C ASP A 262 4.66 9.31 8.23
N GLN A 263 4.53 10.63 8.27
CA GLN A 263 5.65 11.57 8.10
C GLN A 263 6.30 12.00 9.43
N LYS A 264 5.79 11.52 10.57
CA LYS A 264 6.29 11.90 11.89
C LYS A 264 7.78 11.55 12.01
N ARG A 265 8.58 12.52 12.44
CA ARG A 265 10.02 12.32 12.69
C ARG A 265 10.23 12.13 14.18
N VAL A 266 10.85 11.02 14.58
CA VAL A 266 11.06 10.68 15.99
C VAL A 266 12.53 10.85 16.35
N ALA A 267 12.81 11.74 17.31
CA ALA A 267 14.14 11.95 17.90
C ALA A 267 15.29 12.02 16.85
N ALA A 268 16.29 11.14 16.98
CA ALA A 268 17.48 11.09 16.13
C ALA A 268 17.19 10.76 14.65
N GLN A 269 15.98 10.32 14.30
CA GLN A 269 15.59 10.11 12.90
C GLN A 269 15.72 11.41 12.07
N LYS A 270 15.58 12.58 12.71
CA LYS A 270 15.80 13.87 12.05
C LYS A 270 17.26 14.00 11.56
N GLN A 271 18.22 13.67 12.42
CA GLN A 271 19.67 13.76 12.13
C GLN A 271 20.12 12.71 11.11
N VAL A 272 19.66 11.45 11.24
CA VAL A 272 20.02 10.36 10.30
C VAL A 272 19.54 10.65 8.87
N ARG A 273 18.42 11.37 8.70
CA ARG A 273 17.90 11.79 7.39
C ARG A 273 18.63 13.01 6.80
N GLU A 274 19.17 13.87 7.66
CA GLU A 274 19.94 15.06 7.28
C GLU A 274 21.36 14.69 6.87
N SER A 275 22.04 13.79 7.60
CA SER A 275 23.34 13.26 7.21
C SER A 275 23.27 12.40 5.95
N ALA A 276 22.15 11.71 5.72
CA ALA A 276 21.85 11.11 4.42
C ALA A 276 21.79 12.19 3.32
N GLY A 277 21.24 13.38 3.57
CA GLY A 277 21.15 14.48 2.60
C GLY A 277 22.38 15.37 2.45
N GLY A 278 23.50 15.10 3.14
CA GLY A 278 24.69 15.93 3.14
C GLY A 278 25.51 15.88 1.83
N LYS A 279 26.29 16.94 1.57
CA LYS A 279 27.17 17.05 0.40
C LYS A 279 28.15 15.85 0.31
N PRO A 280 28.61 15.44 -0.88
CA PRO A 280 29.37 14.19 -1.11
C PRO A 280 30.78 14.08 -0.47
N GLY A 281 31.12 14.89 0.55
CA GLY A 281 32.50 14.99 1.07
C GLY A 281 32.68 14.89 2.59
N GLU A 282 31.62 14.91 3.41
CA GLU A 282 31.78 15.01 4.88
C GLU A 282 31.10 13.90 5.69
N ALA A 283 30.46 12.94 5.04
CA ALA A 283 29.75 11.90 5.76
C ALA A 283 30.72 10.78 6.20
N ARG A 284 31.31 10.95 7.40
CA ARG A 284 32.06 9.92 8.11
C ARG A 284 31.08 8.85 8.60
N TRP A 285 30.77 7.88 7.73
CA TRP A 285 29.92 6.75 8.08
C TRP A 285 30.74 5.69 8.80
N LEU A 286 30.43 5.43 10.06
CA LEU A 286 30.88 4.24 10.77
C LEU A 286 30.23 3.02 10.09
N PHE A 287 30.96 2.42 9.16
CA PHE A 287 30.69 1.10 8.59
C PHE A 287 31.27 0.04 9.53
N GLN A 288 30.43 -0.61 10.35
CA GLN A 288 30.51 -2.03 10.67
C GLN A 288 29.44 -2.44 11.69
N ASP A 289 29.07 -3.71 11.60
CA ASP A 289 28.31 -4.52 12.56
C ASP A 289 26.80 -4.28 12.71
N ALA A 290 26.05 -5.10 11.96
CA ALA A 290 25.07 -6.02 12.53
C ALA A 290 24.50 -6.91 11.41
N MET A 291 25.26 -7.91 10.94
CA MET A 291 24.76 -9.06 10.15
C MET A 291 25.84 -10.16 9.99
N SER A 292 26.68 -10.36 11.01
CA SER A 292 27.60 -11.51 11.07
C SER A 292 27.79 -12.01 12.51
N LYS A 293 26.70 -12.46 13.14
CA LYS A 293 26.80 -13.46 14.21
C LYS A 293 25.76 -14.55 13.97
N PRO A 294 26.18 -15.77 13.57
CA PRO A 294 25.29 -16.92 13.61
C PRO A 294 24.97 -17.23 15.07
N ARG A 295 23.72 -17.61 15.35
CA ARG A 295 23.40 -18.49 16.47
C ARG A 295 23.37 -19.91 15.93
#